data_AF-A0AAN7J356-F1
#
_entry.id   AF-A0AAN7J356-F1
#
_cell.length_a   1.000
_cell.length_b   1.000
_cell.length_c   1.000
_cell.angle_alpha   90.00
_cell.angle_beta   90.00
_cell.angle_gamma   90.00
#
_symmetry.space_group_name_H-M   'P 1'
#
loop_
_entity.id
_entity.type
_entity.pdbx_description
1 polymer ?
#
loop_
_entity_poly.entity_id
_entity_poly.type
_entity_poly.pdbx_seq_one_letter_code
_entity_poly.pdbx_strand_id
1 'polypeptide(L)'
;MSTFSALLLKRMKLAEECADDDDAKISISELRKAVLEELKMHNSFVQEWGSDLAKESSVNSATVKYTEFLLATASGKVEGVKGPGKLATPFEKTKVAAYTLGAMTPCMRLYAYLGKELEALLDLHEGSHPYRKWIENYSSEGFQASAVQTEDLLDKLSVSLTGEELDIIEKLYHQAMKLEIDFFSAQPVVQPTVVPLTKEHNPAEDRLMLFSDFDLTCTVVDSSAILAEIAIVTAPKSDQIQPENKLARMSSADLRNTWGLLSRQYTEEFEECIESIMPPEKVDKFKYEDLRKALEQLSDFEKRANDRVIESGVLKGLNHEDIKRAGERLILQDGCTTFFQKVVKNVNLNANVHVLSYCWCGDLIRSAFSSGDLLELNIHSNEFTFIESISTGEIDKKGLIIQRCDLGISVAYGVNMVF
;
A
#
# COMPACT_ATOMS: atom_id res chain seq x y z
N MET A 1 -19.98 10.58 -15.93
CA MET A 1 -18.85 11.50 -16.21
C MET A 1 -19.28 12.88 -16.68
N SER A 2 -20.14 13.03 -17.71
CA SER A 2 -20.59 14.35 -18.21
C SER A 2 -21.12 15.31 -17.13
N THR A 3 -21.99 14.85 -16.22
CA THR A 3 -22.50 15.67 -15.10
C THR A 3 -21.40 16.04 -14.11
N PHE A 4 -20.43 15.16 -13.88
CA PHE A 4 -19.30 15.39 -12.97
C PHE A 4 -18.36 16.47 -13.54
N SER A 5 -17.93 16.32 -14.80
CA SER A 5 -17.03 17.28 -15.45
C SER A 5 -17.69 18.66 -15.64
N ALA A 6 -19.01 18.73 -15.86
CA ALA A 6 -19.74 20.00 -15.89
C ALA A 6 -19.76 20.70 -14.52
N LEU A 7 -19.87 19.94 -13.43
CA LEU A 7 -19.79 20.48 -12.07
C LEU A 7 -18.36 20.90 -11.73
N LEU A 8 -17.34 20.16 -12.19
CA LEU A 8 -15.92 20.48 -12.04
C LEU A 8 -15.58 21.85 -12.67
N LEU A 9 -16.06 22.11 -13.89
CA LEU A 9 -15.91 23.42 -14.55
C LEU A 9 -16.46 24.58 -13.72
N LYS A 10 -17.61 24.37 -13.08
CA LYS A 10 -18.23 25.39 -12.20
C LYS A 10 -17.37 25.65 -10.96
N ARG A 11 -16.57 24.69 -10.50
CA ARG A 11 -15.66 24.85 -9.34
C ARG A 11 -14.35 25.50 -9.72
N MET A 12 -13.76 25.13 -10.86
CA MET A 12 -12.60 25.84 -11.42
C MET A 12 -12.90 27.33 -11.63
N LYS A 13 -14.12 27.66 -12.08
CA LYS A 13 -14.54 29.06 -12.20
C LYS A 13 -14.52 29.81 -10.85
N LEU A 14 -14.96 29.18 -9.77
CA LEU A 14 -14.90 29.79 -8.43
C LEU A 14 -13.46 29.96 -7.96
N ALA A 15 -12.57 29.01 -8.26
CA ALA A 15 -11.14 29.13 -7.98
C ALA A 15 -10.50 30.28 -8.78
N GLU A 16 -10.83 30.43 -10.06
CA GLU A 16 -10.39 31.54 -10.93
C GLU A 16 -10.82 32.90 -10.36
N GLU A 17 -12.07 33.01 -9.88
CA GLU A 17 -12.60 34.23 -9.24
C GLU A 17 -11.93 34.55 -7.89
N CYS A 18 -11.28 33.56 -7.26
CA CYS A 18 -10.57 33.70 -6.00
C CYS A 18 -9.05 33.86 -6.15
N ALA A 19 -8.46 33.53 -7.30
CA ALA A 19 -7.04 33.80 -7.53
C ALA A 19 -6.82 35.33 -7.56
N ASP A 20 -5.83 35.82 -6.83
CA ASP A 20 -5.47 37.24 -6.85
C ASP A 20 -4.49 37.55 -8.00
N ASP A 21 -3.51 36.66 -8.16
CA ASP A 21 -2.46 36.72 -9.18
C ASP A 21 -3.01 36.46 -10.59
N ASP A 22 -2.64 37.33 -11.55
CA ASP A 22 -3.15 37.27 -12.92
C ASP A 22 -2.59 36.06 -13.69
N ASP A 23 -1.36 35.64 -13.41
CA ASP A 23 -0.77 34.43 -14.00
C ASP A 23 -1.47 33.17 -13.48
N ALA A 24 -1.82 33.13 -12.19
CA ALA A 24 -2.65 32.08 -11.61
C ALA A 24 -4.05 32.05 -12.23
N LYS A 25 -4.71 33.20 -12.44
CA LYS A 25 -6.01 33.25 -13.14
C LYS A 25 -5.91 32.69 -14.55
N ILE A 26 -4.88 33.10 -15.32
CA ILE A 26 -4.65 32.59 -16.67
C ILE A 26 -4.50 31.07 -16.64
N SER A 27 -3.68 30.55 -15.73
CA SER A 27 -3.43 29.11 -15.57
C SER A 27 -4.70 28.34 -15.20
N ILE A 28 -5.53 28.84 -14.27
CA ILE A 28 -6.82 28.23 -13.93
C ILE A 28 -7.79 28.28 -15.13
N SER A 29 -7.77 29.37 -15.91
CA SER A 29 -8.60 29.52 -17.10
C SER A 29 -8.21 28.53 -18.20
N GLU A 30 -6.92 28.27 -18.38
CA GLU A 30 -6.39 27.24 -19.29
C GLU A 30 -6.82 25.83 -18.85
N LEU A 31 -6.67 25.50 -17.57
CA LEU A 31 -7.15 24.23 -17.00
C LEU A 31 -8.65 24.05 -17.23
N ARG A 32 -9.45 25.12 -17.03
CA ARG A 32 -10.89 25.09 -17.31
C ARG A 32 -11.19 24.84 -18.79
N LYS A 33 -10.41 25.40 -19.71
CA LYS A 33 -10.57 25.12 -21.15
C LYS A 33 -10.24 23.66 -21.44
N ALA A 34 -9.19 23.09 -20.83
CA ALA A 34 -8.84 21.69 -21.00
C ALA A 34 -9.97 20.75 -20.53
N VAL A 35 -10.58 21.01 -19.36
CA VAL A 35 -11.74 20.24 -18.87
C VAL A 35 -12.98 20.40 -19.79
N LEU A 36 -13.13 21.56 -20.45
CA LEU A 36 -14.20 21.77 -21.42
C LEU A 36 -13.99 20.91 -22.68
N GLU A 37 -12.75 20.78 -23.15
CA GLU A 37 -12.42 19.87 -24.25
C GLU A 37 -12.63 18.41 -23.85
N GLU A 38 -12.30 18.05 -22.60
CA GLU A 38 -12.59 16.72 -22.04
C GLU A 38 -14.10 16.39 -22.08
N LEU A 39 -14.97 17.33 -21.72
CA LEU A 39 -16.42 17.17 -21.82
C LEU A 39 -16.91 16.88 -23.24
N LYS A 40 -16.34 17.56 -24.24
CA LYS A 40 -16.67 17.31 -25.65
C LYS A 40 -16.24 15.90 -26.06
N MET A 41 -15.09 15.46 -25.56
CA MET A 41 -14.58 14.11 -25.78
C MET A 41 -15.48 13.03 -25.14
N HIS A 42 -15.97 13.22 -23.90
CA HIS A 42 -16.93 12.30 -23.27
C HIS A 42 -18.21 12.11 -24.09
N ASN A 43 -18.71 13.17 -24.74
CA ASN A 43 -19.84 13.06 -25.65
C ASN A 43 -19.53 12.16 -26.86
N SER A 44 -18.29 12.16 -27.34
CA SER A 44 -17.88 11.28 -28.46
C SER A 44 -17.88 9.80 -28.06
N PHE A 45 -17.46 9.46 -26.83
CA PHE A 45 -17.49 8.09 -26.33
C PHE A 45 -18.91 7.56 -26.15
N VAL A 46 -19.81 8.39 -25.63
CA VAL A 46 -21.22 8.01 -25.47
C VAL A 46 -21.88 7.71 -26.81
N GLN A 47 -21.56 8.48 -27.85
CA GLN A 47 -22.03 8.25 -29.21
C GLN A 47 -21.46 6.94 -29.79
N GLU A 48 -20.16 6.68 -29.61
CA GLU A 48 -19.50 5.48 -30.09
C GLU A 48 -19.98 4.19 -29.40
N TRP A 49 -20.27 4.28 -28.09
CA TRP A 49 -20.78 3.14 -27.31
C TRP A 49 -22.30 2.96 -27.42
N GLY A 50 -22.99 3.72 -28.27
CA GLY A 50 -24.38 3.48 -28.65
C GLY A 50 -25.40 3.62 -27.51
N SER A 51 -25.07 4.36 -26.44
CA SER A 51 -25.96 4.53 -25.29
C SER A 51 -26.96 5.66 -25.52
N ASP A 52 -28.25 5.32 -25.58
CA ASP A 52 -29.35 6.28 -25.69
C ASP A 52 -29.48 7.05 -24.36
N LEU A 53 -28.93 8.26 -24.30
CA LEU A 53 -28.92 9.16 -23.13
C LEU A 53 -30.32 9.53 -22.60
N ALA A 54 -31.39 9.13 -23.29
CA ALA A 54 -32.78 9.44 -22.98
C ALA A 54 -33.30 8.80 -21.68
N LYS A 55 -32.58 7.86 -21.07
CA LYS A 55 -32.87 7.40 -19.69
C LYS A 55 -31.87 8.04 -18.74
N GLU A 56 -32.19 9.27 -18.34
CA GLU A 56 -31.50 10.02 -17.30
C GLU A 56 -31.55 9.21 -15.99
N SER A 57 -30.55 8.37 -15.77
CA SER A 57 -30.36 7.67 -14.50
C SER A 57 -29.99 8.68 -13.43
N SER A 58 -30.61 8.60 -12.26
CA SER A 58 -30.26 9.43 -11.10
C SER A 58 -28.74 9.40 -10.86
N VAL A 59 -28.14 10.58 -10.70
CA VAL A 59 -26.71 10.73 -10.38
C VAL A 59 -26.41 9.89 -9.13
N ASN A 60 -25.41 9.01 -9.19
CA ASN A 60 -25.11 8.13 -8.07
C ASN A 60 -24.67 8.95 -6.83
N SER A 61 -24.88 8.40 -5.64
CA SER A 61 -24.57 9.10 -4.39
C SER A 61 -23.09 9.43 -4.22
N ALA A 62 -22.17 8.63 -4.76
CA ALA A 62 -20.73 8.90 -4.72
C ALA A 62 -20.36 10.16 -5.53
N THR A 63 -20.95 10.32 -6.71
CA THR A 63 -20.80 11.50 -7.57
C THR A 63 -21.35 12.74 -6.87
N VAL A 64 -22.50 12.63 -6.20
CA VAL A 64 -23.07 13.74 -5.42
C VAL A 64 -22.12 14.12 -4.28
N LYS A 65 -21.69 13.16 -3.45
CA LYS A 65 -20.76 13.41 -2.34
C LYS A 65 -19.47 14.11 -2.79
N TYR A 66 -18.89 13.63 -3.88
CA TYR A 66 -17.64 14.20 -4.38
C TYR A 66 -17.85 15.63 -4.92
N THR A 67 -18.90 15.86 -5.69
CA THR A 67 -19.18 17.19 -6.23
C THR A 67 -19.62 18.20 -5.16
N GLU A 68 -20.28 17.74 -4.08
CA GLU A 68 -20.58 18.54 -2.89
C GLU A 68 -19.32 18.89 -2.09
N PHE A 69 -18.39 17.93 -1.94
CA PHE A 69 -17.07 18.18 -1.33
C PHE A 69 -16.31 19.26 -2.09
N LEU A 70 -16.16 19.12 -3.42
CA LEU A 70 -15.48 20.12 -4.25
C LEU A 70 -16.19 21.49 -4.20
N LEU A 71 -17.52 21.51 -4.14
CA LEU A 71 -18.31 22.74 -3.96
C LEU A 71 -18.03 23.39 -2.61
N ALA A 72 -18.01 22.62 -1.52
CA ALA A 72 -17.76 23.13 -0.18
C ALA A 72 -16.37 23.75 -0.09
N THR A 73 -15.36 23.06 -0.65
CA THR A 73 -13.97 23.55 -0.71
C THR A 73 -13.86 24.85 -1.52
N ALA A 74 -14.41 24.86 -2.74
CA ALA A 74 -14.42 26.06 -3.60
C ALA A 74 -15.22 27.24 -3.02
N SER A 75 -16.15 26.95 -2.10
CA SER A 75 -16.91 27.96 -1.37
C SER A 75 -16.23 28.37 -0.05
N GLY A 76 -14.98 27.99 0.19
CA GLY A 76 -14.27 28.33 1.42
C GLY A 76 -14.90 27.76 2.71
N LYS A 77 -15.72 26.70 2.60
CA LYS A 77 -16.24 25.94 3.77
C LYS A 77 -15.19 24.92 4.22
N VAL A 78 -13.97 25.41 4.44
CA VAL A 78 -12.81 24.63 4.86
C VAL A 78 -12.33 25.23 6.18
N GLU A 79 -11.72 24.39 7.02
CA GLU A 79 -11.13 24.83 8.29
C GLU A 79 -10.19 26.03 8.08
N GLY A 80 -10.30 27.04 8.95
CA GLY A 80 -9.46 28.24 8.88
C GLY A 80 -9.80 29.24 7.77
N VAL A 81 -10.95 29.11 7.09
CA VAL A 81 -11.40 30.03 6.04
C VAL A 81 -12.83 30.53 6.29
N LYS A 82 -13.09 31.82 6.00
CA LYS A 82 -14.44 32.41 6.02
C LYS A 82 -15.09 32.23 4.64
N GLY A 83 -16.38 31.88 4.59
CA GLY A 83 -17.10 31.67 3.32
C GLY A 83 -17.07 32.88 2.35
N PRO A 84 -17.49 32.71 1.09
CA PRO A 84 -17.12 33.57 -0.04
C PRO A 84 -17.62 35.02 0.10
N GLY A 85 -18.74 35.19 0.80
CA GLY A 85 -19.32 36.52 1.12
C GLY A 85 -18.65 37.25 2.28
N LYS A 86 -17.59 36.69 2.88
CA LYS A 86 -16.83 37.26 4.01
C LYS A 86 -15.31 37.23 3.80
N LEU A 87 -14.84 36.83 2.61
CA LEU A 87 -13.42 36.90 2.22
C LEU A 87 -13.07 38.37 2.03
N ALA A 88 -12.31 38.93 2.96
CA ALA A 88 -12.04 40.36 3.02
C ALA A 88 -10.70 40.72 2.38
N THR A 89 -9.76 39.78 2.30
CA THR A 89 -8.40 40.04 1.84
C THR A 89 -8.02 39.21 0.61
N PRO A 90 -7.15 39.72 -0.28
CA PRO A 90 -6.62 38.95 -1.40
C PRO A 90 -5.93 37.64 -0.96
N PHE A 91 -5.23 37.68 0.18
CA PHE A 91 -4.61 36.48 0.78
C PHE A 91 -5.63 35.38 1.13
N GLU A 92 -6.76 35.74 1.76
CA GLU A 92 -7.83 34.76 2.05
C GLU A 92 -8.41 34.14 0.77
N LYS A 93 -8.45 34.89 -0.34
CA LYS A 93 -8.92 34.37 -1.63
C LYS A 93 -7.89 33.42 -2.28
N THR A 94 -6.60 33.78 -2.26
CA THR A 94 -5.51 32.91 -2.70
C THR A 94 -5.49 31.60 -1.93
N LYS A 95 -5.74 31.64 -0.61
CA LYS A 95 -5.88 30.44 0.24
C LYS A 95 -7.02 29.52 -0.23
N VAL A 96 -8.20 30.08 -0.55
CA VAL A 96 -9.32 29.30 -1.13
C VAL A 96 -8.94 28.69 -2.47
N ALA A 97 -8.23 29.43 -3.33
CA ALA A 97 -7.77 28.91 -4.61
C ALA A 97 -6.79 27.73 -4.43
N ALA A 98 -5.82 27.85 -3.51
CA ALA A 98 -4.89 26.77 -3.19
C ALA A 98 -5.61 25.53 -2.66
N TYR A 99 -6.57 25.70 -1.74
CA TYR A 99 -7.37 24.60 -1.20
C TYR A 99 -8.24 23.93 -2.26
N THR A 100 -8.81 24.72 -3.16
CA THR A 100 -9.62 24.20 -4.27
C THR A 100 -8.76 23.39 -5.23
N LEU A 101 -7.56 23.87 -5.59
CA LEU A 101 -6.62 23.09 -6.39
C LEU A 101 -6.17 21.84 -5.65
N GLY A 102 -5.84 21.91 -4.36
CA GLY A 102 -5.49 20.74 -3.54
C GLY A 102 -6.54 19.62 -3.59
N ALA A 103 -7.82 20.00 -3.60
CA ALA A 103 -8.93 19.05 -3.74
C ALA A 103 -9.17 18.55 -5.18
N MET A 104 -8.65 19.23 -6.19
CA MET A 104 -8.88 18.93 -7.62
C MET A 104 -7.70 18.20 -8.28
N THR A 105 -6.47 18.46 -7.84
CA THR A 105 -5.24 17.83 -8.33
C THR A 105 -5.29 16.29 -8.33
N PRO A 106 -5.85 15.61 -7.29
CA PRO A 106 -5.98 14.15 -7.28
C PRO A 106 -6.65 13.57 -8.54
N CYS A 107 -7.71 14.21 -9.03
CA CYS A 107 -8.41 13.76 -10.24
C CYS A 107 -7.48 13.76 -11.45
N MET A 108 -6.77 14.88 -11.69
CA MET A 108 -5.89 15.01 -12.85
C MET A 108 -4.73 14.00 -12.78
N ARG A 109 -4.08 13.88 -11.62
CA ARG A 109 -2.96 12.95 -11.41
C ARG A 109 -3.40 11.49 -11.51
N LEU A 110 -4.53 11.12 -10.91
CA LEU A 110 -5.02 9.74 -10.94
C LEU A 110 -5.35 9.29 -12.36
N TYR A 111 -6.07 10.10 -13.13
CA TYR A 111 -6.41 9.75 -14.51
C TYR A 111 -5.18 9.68 -15.41
N ALA A 112 -4.20 10.58 -15.22
CA ALA A 112 -2.93 10.52 -15.93
C ALA A 112 -2.16 9.21 -15.63
N TYR A 113 -2.12 8.81 -14.36
CA TYR A 113 -1.51 7.55 -13.94
C TYR A 113 -2.23 6.33 -14.55
N LEU A 114 -3.55 6.24 -14.39
CA LEU A 114 -4.36 5.14 -14.92
C LEU A 114 -4.24 5.03 -16.45
N GLY A 115 -4.21 6.15 -17.16
CA GLY A 115 -3.99 6.16 -18.61
C GLY A 115 -2.67 5.47 -19.00
N LYS A 116 -1.57 5.78 -18.31
CA LYS A 116 -0.26 5.17 -18.59
C LYS A 116 -0.17 3.70 -18.22
N GLU A 117 -0.71 3.31 -17.06
CA GLU A 117 -0.74 1.91 -16.65
C GLU A 117 -1.57 1.07 -17.62
N LEU A 118 -2.74 1.57 -18.04
CA LEU A 118 -3.59 0.86 -19.00
C LEU A 118 -3.00 0.83 -20.41
N GLU A 119 -2.31 1.88 -20.84
CA GLU A 119 -1.59 1.92 -22.12
C GLU A 119 -0.51 0.82 -22.19
N ALA A 120 0.22 0.58 -21.09
CA ALA A 120 1.23 -0.48 -21.01
C ALA A 120 0.65 -1.91 -21.05
N LEU A 121 -0.66 -2.04 -20.81
CA LEU A 121 -1.41 -3.30 -20.83
C LEU A 121 -2.19 -3.52 -22.13
N LEU A 122 -2.38 -2.48 -22.95
CA LEU A 122 -3.07 -2.62 -24.23
C LEU A 122 -2.24 -3.48 -25.18
N ASP A 123 -2.80 -4.61 -25.60
CA ASP A 123 -2.27 -5.36 -26.73
C ASP A 123 -2.51 -4.55 -28.02
N LEU A 124 -1.44 -4.03 -28.60
CA LEU A 124 -1.48 -3.26 -29.84
C LEU A 124 -1.91 -4.11 -31.04
N HIS A 125 -1.91 -5.45 -30.94
CA HIS A 125 -2.33 -6.36 -32.00
C HIS A 125 -3.84 -6.54 -32.11
N GLU A 126 -4.60 -6.28 -31.04
CA GLU A 126 -6.07 -6.24 -31.08
C GLU A 126 -6.53 -4.81 -31.43
N GLY A 127 -6.62 -4.52 -32.74
CA GLY A 127 -6.96 -3.21 -33.29
C GLY A 127 -8.34 -2.63 -32.94
N SER A 128 -9.09 -3.18 -31.98
CA SER A 128 -10.46 -2.74 -31.65
C SER A 128 -10.83 -2.78 -30.16
N HIS A 129 -9.89 -2.54 -29.24
CA HIS A 129 -10.24 -2.44 -27.83
C HIS A 129 -11.26 -1.29 -27.59
N PRO A 130 -12.44 -1.55 -26.99
CA PRO A 130 -13.54 -0.57 -26.93
C PRO A 130 -13.23 0.68 -26.10
N TYR A 131 -12.23 0.60 -25.21
CA TYR A 131 -11.77 1.70 -24.36
C TYR A 131 -10.48 2.38 -24.88
N ARG A 132 -9.98 1.99 -26.06
CA ARG A 132 -8.70 2.50 -26.62
C ARG A 132 -8.61 4.02 -26.59
N LYS A 133 -9.61 4.72 -27.12
CA LYS A 133 -9.60 6.19 -27.16
C LYS A 133 -9.60 6.84 -25.78
N TRP A 134 -10.27 6.23 -24.80
CA TRP A 134 -10.25 6.70 -23.42
C TRP A 134 -8.84 6.59 -22.85
N ILE A 135 -8.20 5.43 -23.04
CA ILE A 135 -6.83 5.17 -22.57
C ILE A 135 -5.84 6.12 -23.26
N GLU A 136 -5.85 6.18 -24.60
CA GLU A 136 -4.98 7.06 -25.41
C GLU A 136 -5.11 8.54 -25.02
N ASN A 137 -6.32 8.98 -24.65
CA ASN A 137 -6.53 10.36 -24.23
C ASN A 137 -5.82 10.66 -22.90
N TYR A 138 -6.06 9.84 -21.87
CA TYR A 138 -5.47 10.06 -20.55
C TYR A 138 -3.97 9.69 -20.50
N SER A 139 -3.50 8.83 -21.40
CA SER A 139 -2.07 8.54 -21.59
C SER A 139 -1.34 9.57 -22.46
N SER A 140 -2.07 10.45 -23.18
CA SER A 140 -1.48 11.43 -24.10
C SER A 140 -0.55 12.42 -23.41
N GLU A 141 0.50 12.85 -24.11
CA GLU A 141 1.44 13.85 -23.60
C GLU A 141 0.74 15.15 -23.18
N GLY A 142 -0.32 15.56 -23.88
CA GLY A 142 -1.09 16.75 -23.55
C GLY A 142 -1.83 16.64 -22.21
N PHE A 143 -2.43 15.48 -21.92
CA PHE A 143 -3.09 15.25 -20.63
C PHE A 143 -2.06 15.14 -19.50
N GLN A 144 -0.94 14.44 -19.73
CA GLN A 144 0.16 14.34 -18.77
C GLN A 144 0.72 15.73 -18.41
N ALA A 145 0.95 16.57 -19.42
CA ALA A 145 1.41 17.95 -19.22
C ALA A 145 0.39 18.78 -18.43
N SER A 146 -0.91 18.58 -18.65
CA SER A 146 -1.97 19.27 -17.90
C SER A 146 -2.01 18.85 -16.43
N ALA A 147 -1.76 17.57 -16.13
CA ALA A 147 -1.66 17.09 -14.75
C ALA A 147 -0.46 17.74 -14.02
N VAL A 148 0.71 17.78 -14.66
CA VAL A 148 1.91 18.46 -14.12
C VAL A 148 1.65 19.96 -13.94
N GLN A 149 1.04 20.63 -14.93
CA GLN A 149 0.71 22.05 -14.82
C GLN A 149 -0.23 22.35 -13.63
N THR A 150 -1.15 21.43 -13.33
CA THR A 150 -2.06 21.57 -12.18
C THR A 150 -1.30 21.50 -10.85
N GLU A 151 -0.30 20.62 -10.75
CA GLU A 151 0.55 20.49 -9.57
C GLU A 151 1.50 21.67 -9.41
N ASP A 152 2.16 22.11 -10.48
CA ASP A 152 3.02 23.29 -10.48
C ASP A 152 2.24 24.54 -10.02
N LEU A 153 0.98 24.65 -10.40
CA LEU A 153 0.12 25.74 -9.97
C LEU A 153 -0.26 25.62 -8.48
N LEU A 154 -0.56 24.41 -8.00
CA LEU A 154 -0.81 24.15 -6.59
C LEU A 154 0.42 24.53 -5.75
N ASP A 155 1.62 24.16 -6.18
CA ASP A 155 2.87 24.51 -5.52
C ASP A 155 3.05 26.03 -5.44
N LYS A 156 2.84 26.74 -6.55
CA LYS A 156 2.91 28.21 -6.61
C LYS A 156 1.95 28.88 -5.64
N LEU A 157 0.68 28.44 -5.59
CA LEU A 157 -0.31 29.00 -4.66
C LEU A 157 0.01 28.66 -3.20
N SER A 158 0.76 27.58 -2.95
CA SER A 158 1.09 27.10 -1.61
C SER A 158 2.33 27.77 -1.00
N VAL A 159 3.16 28.47 -1.79
CA VAL A 159 4.41 29.13 -1.34
C VAL A 159 4.22 30.04 -0.12
N SER A 160 3.08 30.73 -0.05
CA SER A 160 2.79 31.72 1.02
C SER A 160 2.06 31.14 2.23
N LEU A 161 1.77 29.82 2.23
CA LEU A 161 1.01 29.15 3.28
C LEU A 161 1.92 28.68 4.42
N THR A 162 1.34 28.65 5.62
CA THR A 162 1.96 28.09 6.83
C THR A 162 1.89 26.56 6.86
N GLY A 163 2.67 25.90 7.71
CA GLY A 163 2.64 24.43 7.85
C GLY A 163 1.24 23.88 8.16
N GLU A 164 0.51 24.51 9.08
CA GLU A 164 -0.88 24.13 9.40
C GLU A 164 -1.82 24.26 8.19
N GLU A 165 -1.56 25.22 7.30
CA GLU A 165 -2.36 25.41 6.09
C GLU A 165 -1.99 24.42 4.98
N LEU A 166 -0.74 23.97 4.93
CA LEU A 166 -0.30 22.87 4.05
C LEU A 166 -0.91 21.53 4.51
N ASP A 167 -0.98 21.27 5.82
CA ASP A 167 -1.65 20.09 6.37
C ASP A 167 -3.14 20.02 5.95
N ILE A 168 -3.79 21.18 5.78
CA ILE A 168 -5.17 21.25 5.26
C ILE A 168 -5.22 20.84 3.78
N ILE A 169 -4.28 21.29 2.95
CA ILE A 169 -4.19 20.86 1.54
C ILE A 169 -3.99 19.36 1.47
N GLU A 170 -3.10 18.80 2.28
CA GLU A 170 -2.85 17.36 2.33
C GLU A 170 -4.13 16.58 2.69
N LYS A 171 -4.87 17.03 3.72
CA LYS A 171 -6.15 16.41 4.10
C LYS A 171 -7.19 16.48 2.98
N LEU A 172 -7.28 17.62 2.27
CA LEU A 172 -8.18 17.80 1.13
C LEU A 172 -7.80 16.87 -0.03
N TYR A 173 -6.52 16.75 -0.35
CA TYR A 173 -5.99 15.86 -1.37
C TYR A 173 -6.34 14.40 -1.06
N HIS A 174 -6.05 13.95 0.17
CA HIS A 174 -6.38 12.60 0.63
C HIS A 174 -7.89 12.32 0.59
N GLN A 175 -8.71 13.29 0.98
CA GLN A 175 -10.16 13.13 0.94
C GLN A 175 -10.69 13.03 -0.50
N ALA A 176 -10.16 13.84 -1.42
CA ALA A 176 -10.49 13.76 -2.84
C ALA A 176 -10.10 12.41 -3.43
N MET A 177 -8.92 11.86 -3.12
CA MET A 177 -8.50 10.54 -3.59
C MET A 177 -9.43 9.42 -3.09
N LYS A 178 -9.89 9.49 -1.83
CA LYS A 178 -10.90 8.55 -1.31
C LYS A 178 -12.23 8.65 -2.05
N LEU A 179 -12.67 9.88 -2.35
CA LEU A 179 -13.90 10.12 -3.10
C LEU A 179 -13.80 9.65 -4.56
N GLU A 180 -12.62 9.70 -5.19
CA GLU A 180 -12.37 9.09 -6.51
C GLU A 180 -12.54 7.57 -6.46
N ILE A 181 -11.97 6.90 -5.44
CA ILE A 181 -12.13 5.45 -5.26
C ILE A 181 -13.60 5.09 -5.09
N ASP A 182 -14.34 5.83 -4.27
CA ASP A 182 -15.78 5.66 -4.10
C ASP A 182 -16.54 5.89 -5.43
N PHE A 183 -16.12 6.89 -6.21
CA PHE A 183 -16.70 7.21 -7.51
C PHE A 183 -16.55 6.07 -8.51
N PHE A 184 -15.36 5.47 -8.62
CA PHE A 184 -15.10 4.29 -9.47
C PHE A 184 -15.84 3.05 -8.96
N SER A 185 -15.80 2.80 -7.65
CA SER A 185 -16.41 1.62 -7.02
C SER A 185 -17.93 1.59 -7.20
N ALA A 186 -18.56 2.78 -7.18
CA ALA A 186 -20.00 2.93 -7.35
C ALA A 186 -20.48 2.82 -8.80
N GLN A 187 -19.59 2.64 -9.80
CA GLN A 187 -20.01 2.37 -11.17
C GLN A 187 -20.53 0.94 -11.30
N PRO A 188 -21.65 0.69 -11.98
CA PRO A 188 -22.13 -0.66 -12.22
C PRO A 188 -21.11 -1.42 -13.10
N VAL A 189 -20.74 -2.62 -12.71
CA VAL A 189 -19.90 -3.51 -13.52
C VAL A 189 -20.80 -4.67 -13.92
N VAL A 190 -21.18 -4.69 -15.20
CA VAL A 190 -22.14 -5.66 -15.75
C VAL A 190 -21.43 -6.95 -16.20
N GLN A 191 -20.10 -6.94 -16.26
CA GLN A 191 -19.29 -8.08 -16.71
C GLN A 191 -18.63 -8.83 -15.55
N PRO A 192 -18.46 -10.16 -15.64
CA PRO A 192 -17.61 -10.92 -14.73
C PRO A 192 -16.17 -10.39 -14.80
N THR A 193 -15.58 -10.03 -13.67
CA THR A 193 -14.19 -9.55 -13.60
C THR A 193 -13.25 -10.69 -13.19
N VAL A 194 -12.04 -10.71 -13.75
CA VAL A 194 -11.02 -11.75 -13.47
C VAL A 194 -10.53 -11.69 -12.02
N VAL A 195 -10.50 -10.49 -11.45
CA VAL A 195 -10.40 -10.28 -9.99
C VAL A 195 -11.81 -9.99 -9.52
N PRO A 196 -12.39 -10.72 -8.56
CA PRO A 196 -13.64 -10.29 -7.96
C PRO A 196 -13.39 -8.94 -7.31
N LEU A 197 -13.86 -7.85 -7.92
CA LEU A 197 -14.17 -6.64 -7.18
C LEU A 197 -15.34 -7.07 -6.30
N THR A 198 -15.06 -7.55 -5.09
CA THR A 198 -16.08 -7.87 -4.09
C THR A 198 -16.75 -6.56 -3.69
N LYS A 199 -17.75 -6.15 -4.48
CA LYS A 199 -18.55 -4.95 -4.21
C LYS A 199 -19.43 -5.13 -2.98
N GLU A 200 -19.84 -6.37 -2.73
CA GLU A 200 -20.68 -6.76 -1.61
C GLU A 200 -20.10 -8.05 -1.03
N HIS A 201 -19.41 -7.93 0.11
CA HIS A 201 -19.03 -9.08 0.91
C HIS A 201 -20.29 -9.59 1.64
N ASN A 202 -20.67 -10.84 1.40
CA ASN A 202 -21.76 -11.50 2.11
C ASN A 202 -21.17 -12.38 3.22
N PRO A 203 -21.19 -11.97 4.50
CA PRO A 203 -20.47 -12.70 5.56
C PRO A 203 -21.06 -14.08 5.86
N ALA A 204 -22.30 -14.35 5.40
CA ALA A 204 -22.95 -15.65 5.55
C ALA A 204 -22.45 -16.70 4.54
N GLU A 205 -21.91 -16.27 3.40
CA GLU A 205 -21.46 -17.14 2.30
C GLU A 205 -19.96 -17.02 2.05
N ASP A 206 -19.41 -15.82 2.23
CA ASP A 206 -18.02 -15.48 1.98
C ASP A 206 -17.21 -15.57 3.26
N ARG A 207 -15.99 -16.11 3.14
CA ARG A 207 -14.96 -16.05 4.17
C ARG A 207 -13.74 -15.32 3.61
N LEU A 208 -13.38 -14.19 4.20
CA LEU A 208 -12.23 -13.42 3.75
C LEU A 208 -10.94 -14.03 4.32
N MET A 209 -9.98 -14.37 3.46
CA MET A 209 -8.66 -14.86 3.88
C MET A 209 -7.64 -13.75 3.69
N LEU A 210 -7.08 -13.25 4.78
CA LEU A 210 -6.09 -12.18 4.77
C LEU A 210 -4.72 -12.75 5.13
N PHE A 211 -3.73 -12.49 4.27
CA PHE A 211 -2.35 -12.88 4.50
C PHE A 211 -1.49 -11.62 4.60
N SER A 212 -0.67 -11.55 5.63
CA SER A 212 0.28 -10.45 5.83
C SER A 212 1.66 -11.02 6.14
N ASP A 213 2.67 -10.46 5.50
CA ASP A 213 4.05 -10.73 5.85
C ASP A 213 4.44 -9.92 7.10
N PHE A 214 4.97 -10.58 8.12
CA PHE A 214 5.29 -9.91 9.38
C PHE A 214 6.39 -8.87 9.21
N ASP A 215 7.53 -9.28 8.63
CA ASP A 215 8.74 -8.46 8.60
C ASP A 215 8.62 -7.30 7.60
N LEU A 216 8.02 -7.56 6.43
CA LEU A 216 7.83 -6.54 5.38
C LEU A 216 6.64 -5.62 5.64
N THR A 217 5.57 -6.09 6.29
CA THR A 217 4.33 -5.31 6.44
C THR A 217 4.12 -4.78 7.85
N CYS A 218 4.44 -5.58 8.87
CA CYS A 218 4.03 -5.28 10.25
C CYS A 218 5.11 -4.58 11.05
N THR A 219 6.39 -4.86 10.81
CA THR A 219 7.49 -4.40 11.67
C THR A 219 8.35 -3.31 11.02
N VAL A 220 8.98 -2.48 11.85
CA VAL A 220 10.01 -1.51 11.40
C VAL A 220 11.40 -2.14 11.37
N VAL A 221 11.63 -3.17 12.19
CA VAL A 221 12.91 -3.85 12.35
C VAL A 221 12.71 -5.34 12.10
N ASP A 222 13.60 -5.93 11.31
CA ASP A 222 13.60 -7.36 10.99
C ASP A 222 13.64 -8.22 12.26
N SER A 223 12.72 -9.18 12.35
CA SER A 223 12.56 -10.06 13.50
C SER A 223 13.76 -10.98 13.73
N SER A 224 14.47 -11.39 12.67
CA SER A 224 15.68 -12.21 12.76
C SER A 224 16.85 -11.41 13.34
N ALA A 225 16.96 -10.13 12.96
CA ALA A 225 17.92 -9.20 13.56
C ALA A 225 17.66 -8.98 15.07
N ILE A 226 16.39 -8.94 15.49
CA ILE A 226 16.03 -8.86 16.91
C ILE A 226 16.52 -10.10 17.66
N LEU A 227 16.30 -11.30 17.13
CA LEU A 227 16.78 -12.54 17.75
C LEU A 227 18.31 -12.56 17.87
N ALA A 228 19.01 -12.09 16.84
CA ALA A 228 20.47 -11.96 16.87
C ALA A 228 20.93 -10.95 17.93
N GLU A 229 20.26 -9.81 18.07
CA GLU A 229 20.63 -8.81 19.08
C GLU A 229 20.39 -9.32 20.51
N ILE A 230 19.27 -10.03 20.75
CA ILE A 230 19.07 -10.74 22.03
C ILE A 230 20.23 -11.71 22.26
N ALA A 231 20.68 -12.41 21.22
CA ALA A 231 21.77 -13.35 21.36
C ALA A 231 23.07 -12.65 21.78
N ILE A 232 23.38 -11.54 21.11
CA ILE A 232 24.61 -10.74 21.31
C ILE A 232 24.63 -10.07 22.69
N VAL A 233 23.51 -9.51 23.14
CA VAL A 233 23.40 -8.76 24.41
C VAL A 233 23.40 -9.68 25.62
N THR A 234 22.79 -10.86 25.49
CA THR A 234 22.74 -11.86 26.57
C THR A 234 23.97 -12.78 26.58
N ALA A 235 24.92 -12.56 25.66
CA ALA A 235 26.13 -13.35 25.56
C ALA A 235 27.04 -13.16 26.80
N PRO A 236 27.69 -14.25 27.26
CA PRO A 236 28.67 -14.15 28.33
C PRO A 236 29.86 -13.29 27.89
N LYS A 237 30.35 -12.42 28.78
CA LYS A 237 31.55 -11.61 28.55
C LYS A 237 32.79 -12.53 28.53
N SER A 238 33.78 -12.25 27.67
CA SER A 238 34.96 -13.11 27.47
C SER A 238 35.75 -13.40 28.75
N ASP A 239 35.59 -12.57 29.78
CA ASP A 239 36.42 -12.61 31.00
C ASP A 239 35.76 -13.39 32.16
N GLN A 240 34.58 -13.99 31.96
CA GLN A 240 33.91 -14.81 32.98
C GLN A 240 34.14 -16.29 32.73
N ILE A 241 34.81 -16.96 33.68
CA ILE A 241 34.99 -18.41 33.71
C ILE A 241 33.59 -19.06 33.71
N GLN A 242 33.27 -19.77 32.63
CA GLN A 242 32.04 -20.54 32.51
C GLN A 242 32.10 -21.75 33.47
N PRO A 243 31.12 -21.94 34.37
CA PRO A 243 31.02 -23.20 35.10
C PRO A 243 30.75 -24.35 34.11
N GLU A 244 31.40 -25.50 34.31
CA GLU A 244 31.45 -26.68 33.40
C GLU A 244 30.08 -27.24 32.96
N ASN A 245 28.98 -26.80 33.59
CA ASN A 245 27.60 -27.25 33.32
C ASN A 245 26.76 -26.29 32.46
N LYS A 246 27.32 -25.19 31.93
CA LYS A 246 26.59 -24.30 31.00
C LYS A 246 26.90 -24.66 29.55
N LEU A 247 25.85 -24.65 28.71
CA LEU A 247 25.98 -24.81 27.26
C LEU A 247 27.05 -23.85 26.71
N ALA A 248 28.04 -24.39 25.99
CA ALA A 248 29.08 -23.59 25.34
C ALA A 248 28.41 -22.63 24.34
N ARG A 249 28.49 -21.33 24.63
CA ARG A 249 27.90 -20.25 23.84
C ARG A 249 29.00 -19.34 23.32
N MET A 250 28.82 -18.85 22.11
CA MET A 250 29.72 -17.90 21.46
C MET A 250 29.86 -16.61 22.28
N SER A 251 31.01 -15.95 22.16
CA SER A 251 31.20 -14.62 22.75
C SER A 251 30.37 -13.58 22.00
N SER A 252 30.09 -12.43 22.63
CA SER A 252 29.37 -11.32 21.99
C SER A 252 30.04 -10.85 20.68
N ALA A 253 31.38 -10.86 20.63
CA ALA A 253 32.13 -10.47 19.43
C ALA A 253 31.99 -11.52 18.31
N ASP A 254 32.08 -12.80 18.65
CA ASP A 254 31.90 -13.88 17.68
C ASP A 254 30.48 -13.91 17.13
N LEU A 255 29.46 -13.71 17.99
CA LEU A 255 28.06 -13.62 17.58
C LEU A 255 27.83 -12.50 16.57
N ARG A 256 28.37 -11.30 16.82
CA ARG A 256 28.28 -10.18 15.87
C ARG A 256 28.92 -10.50 14.53
N ASN A 257 30.11 -11.07 14.54
CA ASN A 257 30.84 -11.43 13.33
C ASN A 257 30.10 -12.51 12.53
N THR A 258 29.63 -13.55 13.21
CA THR A 258 28.89 -14.66 12.59
C THR A 258 27.55 -14.19 12.05
N TRP A 259 26.79 -13.39 12.80
CA TRP A 259 25.54 -12.82 12.32
C TRP A 259 25.76 -11.91 11.11
N GLY A 260 26.77 -11.03 11.15
CA GLY A 260 27.11 -10.17 10.02
C GLY A 260 27.49 -10.95 8.77
N LEU A 261 28.22 -12.07 8.91
CA LEU A 261 28.53 -12.97 7.80
C LEU A 261 27.28 -13.63 7.23
N LEU A 262 26.45 -14.21 8.09
CA LEU A 262 25.22 -14.91 7.68
C LEU A 262 24.22 -13.96 7.01
N SER A 263 24.02 -12.77 7.57
CA SER A 263 23.12 -11.76 7.02
C SER A 263 23.58 -11.29 5.65
N ARG A 264 24.88 -11.00 5.48
CA ARG A 264 25.44 -10.61 4.17
C ARG A 264 25.30 -11.73 3.14
N GLN A 265 25.65 -12.96 3.51
CA GLN A 265 25.53 -14.12 2.62
C GLN A 265 24.07 -14.41 2.25
N TYR A 266 23.13 -14.22 3.18
CA TYR A 266 21.70 -14.36 2.91
C TYR A 266 21.25 -13.34 1.85
N THR A 267 21.61 -12.07 2.01
CA THR A 267 21.23 -11.01 1.05
C THR A 267 21.80 -11.30 -0.34
N GLU A 268 23.11 -11.61 -0.43
CA GLU A 268 23.79 -11.93 -1.69
C GLU A 268 23.11 -13.12 -2.40
N GLU A 269 22.91 -14.24 -1.69
CA GLU A 269 22.29 -15.43 -2.28
C GLU A 269 20.79 -15.26 -2.58
N PHE A 270 20.08 -14.44 -1.81
CA PHE A 270 18.68 -14.13 -2.09
C PHE A 270 18.55 -13.34 -3.39
N GLU A 271 19.37 -12.30 -3.57
CA GLU A 271 19.41 -11.51 -4.80
C GLU A 271 19.73 -12.40 -6.01
N GLU A 272 20.76 -13.24 -5.92
CA GLU A 272 21.11 -14.22 -6.97
C GLU A 272 19.94 -15.19 -7.26
N CYS A 273 19.26 -15.66 -6.22
CA CYS A 273 18.09 -16.54 -6.36
C CYS A 273 16.96 -15.81 -7.11
N ILE A 274 16.62 -14.58 -6.73
CA ILE A 274 15.58 -13.77 -7.37
C ILE A 274 15.95 -13.48 -8.83
N GLU A 275 17.18 -13.06 -9.10
CA GLU A 275 17.66 -12.84 -10.47
C GLU A 275 17.60 -14.09 -11.34
N SER A 276 17.87 -15.27 -10.75
CA SER A 276 17.83 -16.54 -11.49
C SER A 276 16.40 -17.00 -11.85
N ILE A 277 15.40 -16.65 -11.03
CA ILE A 277 14.00 -17.03 -11.26
C ILE A 277 13.23 -15.98 -12.06
N MET A 278 13.67 -14.72 -12.04
CA MET A 278 13.00 -13.64 -12.75
C MET A 278 13.39 -13.66 -14.24
N PRO A 279 12.42 -13.72 -15.16
CA PRO A 279 12.73 -13.69 -16.58
C PRO A 279 13.32 -12.31 -16.96
N PRO A 280 14.37 -12.27 -17.81
CA PRO A 280 15.03 -11.02 -18.20
C PRO A 280 14.16 -10.12 -19.07
N GLU A 281 13.13 -10.69 -19.71
CA GLU A 281 12.20 -10.00 -20.58
C GLU A 281 10.75 -10.34 -20.19
N LYS A 282 9.82 -9.46 -20.55
CA LYS A 282 8.39 -9.66 -20.36
C LYS A 282 7.96 -10.93 -21.10
N VAL A 283 7.37 -11.88 -20.39
CA VAL A 283 6.93 -13.14 -20.98
C VAL A 283 5.53 -12.98 -21.55
N ASP A 284 5.33 -13.30 -22.83
CA ASP A 284 4.04 -13.14 -23.52
C ASP A 284 2.94 -14.07 -22.97
N LYS A 285 3.32 -15.17 -22.32
CA LYS A 285 2.38 -16.18 -21.81
C LYS A 285 2.82 -16.72 -20.46
N PHE A 286 1.87 -16.80 -19.54
CA PHE A 286 2.05 -17.47 -18.26
C PHE A 286 2.33 -18.97 -18.45
N LYS A 287 3.37 -19.48 -17.79
CA LYS A 287 3.75 -20.89 -17.79
C LYS A 287 3.81 -21.40 -16.35
N TYR A 288 2.84 -22.23 -16.00
CA TYR A 288 2.72 -22.80 -14.65
C TYR A 288 3.98 -23.56 -14.22
N GLU A 289 4.58 -24.35 -15.11
CA GLU A 289 5.80 -25.11 -14.82
C GLU A 289 7.01 -24.23 -14.49
N ASP A 290 7.09 -23.04 -15.09
CA ASP A 290 8.19 -22.10 -14.82
C ASP A 290 8.00 -21.46 -13.43
N LEU A 291 6.77 -21.08 -13.07
CA LEU A 291 6.44 -20.62 -11.71
C LEU A 291 6.75 -21.71 -10.68
N ARG A 292 6.36 -22.96 -10.94
CA ARG A 292 6.63 -24.07 -10.04
C ARG A 292 8.13 -24.24 -9.80
N LYS A 293 8.94 -24.25 -10.86
CA LYS A 293 10.41 -24.36 -10.74
C LYS A 293 11.02 -23.19 -9.98
N ALA A 294 10.53 -21.97 -10.20
CA ALA A 294 10.96 -20.80 -9.46
C ALA A 294 10.69 -20.96 -7.95
N LEU A 295 9.50 -21.45 -7.58
CA LEU A 295 9.15 -21.72 -6.17
C LEU A 295 9.97 -22.85 -5.56
N GLU A 296 10.28 -23.91 -6.32
CA GLU A 296 11.18 -24.99 -5.88
C GLU A 296 12.60 -24.46 -5.59
N GLN A 297 13.15 -23.61 -6.47
CA GLN A 297 14.46 -22.97 -6.26
C GLN A 297 14.50 -22.07 -5.03
N LEU A 298 13.46 -21.25 -4.84
CA LEU A 298 13.34 -20.39 -3.67
C LEU A 298 13.22 -21.22 -2.38
N SER A 299 12.47 -22.32 -2.41
CA SER A 299 12.37 -23.26 -1.28
C SER A 299 13.71 -23.88 -0.91
N ASP A 300 14.51 -24.24 -1.90
CA ASP A 300 15.83 -24.83 -1.66
C ASP A 300 16.84 -23.80 -1.15
N PHE A 301 16.76 -22.55 -1.60
CA PHE A 301 17.50 -21.44 -1.00
C PHE A 301 17.13 -21.26 0.48
N GLU A 302 15.85 -21.19 0.82
CA GLU A 302 15.37 -21.04 2.20
C GLU A 302 15.89 -22.17 3.10
N LYS A 303 15.86 -23.43 2.64
CA LYS A 303 16.39 -24.56 3.41
C LYS A 303 17.87 -24.38 3.72
N ARG A 304 18.69 -24.04 2.71
CA ARG A 304 20.14 -23.81 2.89
C ARG A 304 20.44 -22.65 3.84
N ALA A 305 19.68 -21.56 3.73
CA ALA A 305 19.81 -20.43 4.63
C ALA A 305 19.53 -20.82 6.09
N ASN A 306 18.45 -21.57 6.34
CA ASN A 306 18.14 -22.10 7.66
C ASN A 306 19.22 -23.07 8.18
N ASP A 307 19.73 -23.96 7.32
CA ASP A 307 20.82 -24.88 7.69
C ASP A 307 22.06 -24.14 8.17
N ARG A 308 22.48 -23.07 7.48
CA ARG A 308 23.62 -22.26 7.92
C ARG A 308 23.41 -21.62 9.29
N VAL A 309 22.19 -21.17 9.59
CA VAL A 309 21.87 -20.60 10.91
C VAL A 309 21.97 -21.67 11.99
N ILE A 310 21.42 -22.87 11.75
CA ILE A 310 21.52 -24.01 12.67
C ILE A 310 22.98 -24.39 12.90
N GLU A 311 23.73 -24.63 11.82
CA GLU A 311 25.14 -25.05 11.85
C GLU A 311 26.05 -24.04 12.55
N SER A 312 25.77 -22.74 12.39
CA SER A 312 26.53 -21.68 13.05
C SER A 312 26.35 -21.65 14.58
N GLY A 313 25.22 -22.16 15.08
CA GLY A 313 24.84 -22.07 16.49
C GLY A 313 24.63 -20.64 17.00
N VAL A 314 24.51 -19.64 16.11
CA VAL A 314 24.45 -18.21 16.48
C VAL A 314 23.24 -17.87 17.36
N LEU A 315 22.14 -18.62 17.23
CA LEU A 315 20.91 -18.43 18.01
C LEU A 315 20.75 -19.46 19.15
N LYS A 316 21.78 -20.27 19.40
CA LYS A 316 21.79 -21.25 20.50
C LYS A 316 21.88 -20.54 21.85
N GLY A 317 21.11 -21.03 22.83
CA GLY A 317 21.15 -20.51 24.19
C GLY A 317 20.27 -19.28 24.44
N LEU A 318 19.45 -18.88 23.47
CA LEU A 318 18.45 -17.83 23.66
C LEU A 318 17.40 -18.25 24.70
N ASN A 319 17.05 -17.32 25.60
CA ASN A 319 16.00 -17.55 26.59
C ASN A 319 14.62 -17.17 26.02
N HIS A 320 13.65 -18.06 26.19
CA HIS A 320 12.29 -17.89 25.66
C HIS A 320 11.57 -16.65 26.20
N GLU A 321 11.75 -16.34 27.48
CA GLU A 321 11.11 -15.17 28.11
C GLU A 321 11.74 -13.85 27.66
N ASP A 322 13.04 -13.84 27.36
CA ASP A 322 13.70 -12.67 26.77
C ASP A 322 13.19 -12.42 25.34
N ILE A 323 12.92 -13.48 24.56
CA ILE A 323 12.30 -13.37 23.23
C ILE A 323 10.90 -12.76 23.34
N LYS A 324 10.03 -13.28 24.23
CA LYS A 324 8.68 -12.73 24.44
C LYS A 324 8.73 -11.26 24.85
N ARG A 325 9.60 -10.91 25.79
CA ARG A 325 9.78 -9.52 26.25
C ARG A 325 10.25 -8.60 25.13
N ALA A 326 11.08 -9.08 24.21
CA ALA A 326 11.47 -8.32 23.03
C ALA A 326 10.27 -8.11 22.09
N GLY A 327 9.45 -9.14 21.88
CA GLY A 327 8.21 -9.06 21.12
C GLY A 327 7.25 -8.02 21.68
N GLU A 328 6.98 -8.04 23.00
CA GLU A 328 6.10 -7.06 23.67
C GLU A 328 6.53 -5.60 23.50
N ARG A 329 7.82 -5.37 23.23
CA ARG A 329 8.41 -4.04 23.04
C ARG A 329 8.62 -3.68 21.58
N LEU A 330 8.27 -4.59 20.66
CA LEU A 330 8.44 -4.38 19.24
C LEU A 330 7.46 -3.30 18.77
N ILE A 331 8.00 -2.32 18.04
CA ILE A 331 7.22 -1.26 17.42
C ILE A 331 6.74 -1.78 16.06
N LEU A 332 5.43 -1.89 15.92
CA LEU A 332 4.78 -2.18 14.64
C LEU A 332 4.64 -0.90 13.82
N GLN A 333 4.54 -1.05 12.51
CA GLN A 333 4.27 0.05 11.57
C GLN A 333 3.00 0.80 11.96
N ASP A 334 2.98 2.11 11.71
CA ASP A 334 1.83 2.94 12.00
C ASP A 334 0.59 2.40 11.30
N GLY A 335 -0.53 2.29 12.03
CA GLY A 335 -1.78 1.73 11.49
C GLY A 335 -1.87 0.20 11.47
N CYS A 336 -0.78 -0.56 11.61
CA CYS A 336 -0.77 -2.03 11.60
C CYS A 336 -1.72 -2.63 12.64
N THR A 337 -1.53 -2.27 13.91
CA THR A 337 -2.39 -2.75 15.01
C THR A 337 -3.85 -2.36 14.80
N THR A 338 -4.10 -1.11 14.40
CA THR A 338 -5.45 -0.59 14.15
C THR A 338 -6.14 -1.34 13.01
N PHE A 339 -5.41 -1.69 11.95
CA PHE A 339 -5.92 -2.46 10.83
C PHE A 339 -6.39 -3.83 11.29
N PHE A 340 -5.51 -4.62 11.93
CA PHE A 340 -5.87 -5.96 12.38
C PHE A 340 -6.98 -5.94 13.43
N GLN A 341 -7.00 -4.94 14.32
CA GLN A 341 -8.09 -4.77 15.28
C GLN A 341 -9.43 -4.54 14.58
N LYS A 342 -9.46 -3.69 13.54
CA LYS A 342 -10.69 -3.45 12.77
C LYS A 342 -11.16 -4.68 12.03
N VAL A 343 -10.24 -5.50 11.53
CA VAL A 343 -10.58 -6.75 10.84
C VAL A 343 -11.12 -7.78 11.83
N VAL A 344 -10.37 -8.10 12.88
CA VAL A 344 -10.70 -9.16 13.85
C VAL A 344 -11.97 -8.81 14.64
N LYS A 345 -12.17 -7.55 15.02
CA LYS A 345 -13.37 -7.13 15.79
C LYS A 345 -14.62 -6.98 14.93
N ASN A 346 -14.49 -6.97 13.60
CA ASN A 346 -15.64 -6.83 12.72
C ASN A 346 -16.20 -8.21 12.36
N VAL A 347 -17.17 -8.65 13.16
CA VAL A 347 -17.89 -9.91 12.98
C VAL A 347 -18.55 -10.01 11.60
N ASN A 348 -18.89 -8.87 10.99
CA ASN A 348 -19.49 -8.80 9.66
C ASN A 348 -18.45 -8.93 8.53
N LEU A 349 -17.18 -9.22 8.79
CA LEU A 349 -16.19 -9.52 7.74
C LEU A 349 -15.97 -11.02 7.53
N ASN A 350 -16.44 -11.88 8.45
CA ASN A 350 -16.13 -13.32 8.47
C ASN A 350 -14.68 -13.60 8.02
N ALA A 351 -13.74 -12.87 8.61
CA ALA A 351 -12.36 -12.83 8.15
C ALA A 351 -11.49 -13.80 8.95
N ASN A 352 -10.57 -14.45 8.25
CA ASN A 352 -9.50 -15.24 8.85
C ASN A 352 -8.17 -14.61 8.50
N VAL A 353 -7.41 -14.21 9.52
CA VAL A 353 -6.16 -13.48 9.34
C VAL A 353 -4.98 -14.39 9.63
N HIS A 354 -4.04 -14.40 8.70
CA HIS A 354 -2.82 -15.19 8.74
C HIS A 354 -1.62 -14.25 8.63
N VAL A 355 -0.74 -14.31 9.63
CA VAL A 355 0.55 -13.62 9.62
C VAL A 355 1.61 -14.66 9.28
N LEU A 356 2.34 -14.42 8.20
CA LEU A 356 3.41 -15.27 7.72
C LEU A 356 4.75 -14.61 8.04
N SER A 357 5.73 -15.36 8.52
CA SER A 357 7.08 -14.86 8.75
C SER A 357 8.11 -15.94 8.51
N TYR A 358 9.27 -15.52 8.03
CA TYR A 358 10.44 -16.39 7.94
C TYR A 358 11.18 -16.53 9.28
N CYS A 359 10.81 -15.75 10.30
CA CYS A 359 11.38 -15.78 11.63
C CYS A 359 11.35 -17.17 12.26
N TRP A 360 12.25 -17.39 13.23
CA TRP A 360 12.44 -18.66 13.92
C TRP A 360 11.74 -18.76 15.28
N CYS A 361 10.86 -17.82 15.62
CA CYS A 361 10.08 -17.91 16.86
C CYS A 361 8.71 -17.26 16.72
N GLY A 362 7.66 -18.07 16.66
CA GLY A 362 6.27 -17.57 16.57
C GLY A 362 5.85 -16.81 17.81
N ASP A 363 6.45 -17.09 18.97
CA ASP A 363 6.15 -16.37 20.21
C ASP A 363 6.68 -14.93 20.21
N LEU A 364 7.76 -14.62 19.49
CA LEU A 364 8.18 -13.24 19.26
C LEU A 364 7.06 -12.45 18.58
N ILE A 365 6.46 -13.05 17.55
CA ILE A 365 5.39 -12.48 16.73
C ILE A 365 4.10 -12.35 17.56
N ARG A 366 3.70 -13.41 18.28
CA ARG A 366 2.52 -13.40 19.17
C ARG A 366 2.65 -12.30 20.23
N SER A 367 3.84 -12.16 20.83
CA SER A 367 4.12 -11.13 21.82
C SER A 367 4.08 -9.72 21.22
N ALA A 368 4.50 -9.52 19.96
CA ALA A 368 4.39 -8.22 19.28
C ALA A 368 2.93 -7.77 19.12
N PHE A 369 2.02 -8.71 18.91
CA PHE A 369 0.59 -8.43 18.78
C PHE A 369 -0.17 -8.42 20.12
N SER A 370 0.45 -8.78 21.25
CA SER A 370 -0.24 -8.91 22.53
C SER A 370 -0.79 -7.58 23.05
N SER A 371 -0.04 -6.49 22.86
CA SER A 371 -0.44 -5.13 23.24
C SER A 371 -1.68 -4.64 22.48
N GLY A 372 -1.94 -5.23 21.31
CA GLY A 372 -3.06 -4.92 20.43
C GLY A 372 -4.33 -5.73 20.69
N ASP A 373 -4.35 -6.66 21.66
CA ASP A 373 -5.47 -7.61 21.85
C ASP A 373 -5.74 -8.44 20.57
N LEU A 374 -4.66 -8.87 19.91
CA LEU A 374 -4.67 -9.56 18.61
C LEU A 374 -4.16 -11.01 18.75
N LEU A 375 -4.52 -11.68 19.84
CA LEU A 375 -4.10 -13.07 20.10
C LEU A 375 -4.78 -14.10 19.18
N GLU A 376 -5.83 -13.69 18.46
CA GLU A 376 -6.61 -14.55 17.56
C GLU A 376 -5.99 -14.67 16.14
N LEU A 377 -4.88 -13.97 15.87
CA LEU A 377 -4.19 -14.05 14.58
C LEU A 377 -3.52 -15.42 14.39
N ASN A 378 -3.68 -16.03 13.22
CA ASN A 378 -2.98 -17.27 12.89
C ASN A 378 -1.55 -16.94 12.48
N ILE A 379 -0.59 -17.26 13.34
CA ILE A 379 0.83 -17.00 13.09
C ILE A 379 1.50 -18.26 12.53
N HIS A 380 2.16 -18.09 11.39
CA HIS A 380 2.91 -19.11 10.69
C HIS A 380 4.36 -18.65 10.58
N SER A 381 5.26 -19.36 11.26
CA SER A 381 6.69 -19.09 11.24
C SER A 381 7.48 -20.40 11.34
N ASN A 382 8.78 -20.33 11.13
CA ASN A 382 9.66 -21.37 11.62
C ASN A 382 9.68 -21.32 13.17
N GLU A 383 10.05 -22.42 13.82
CA GLU A 383 10.02 -22.49 15.29
C GLU A 383 11.33 -23.05 15.84
N PHE A 384 11.93 -22.36 16.80
CA PHE A 384 13.02 -22.91 17.58
C PHE A 384 12.56 -24.12 18.38
N THR A 385 13.47 -25.09 18.50
CA THR A 385 13.33 -26.11 19.51
C THR A 385 13.90 -25.60 20.83
N PHE A 386 13.12 -25.73 21.91
CA PHE A 386 13.53 -25.35 23.26
C PHE A 386 13.71 -26.60 24.13
N ILE A 387 14.74 -26.59 24.97
CA ILE A 387 14.82 -27.46 26.14
C ILE A 387 14.56 -26.56 27.35
N GLU A 388 13.49 -26.87 28.10
CA GLU A 388 12.93 -25.99 29.13
C GLU A 388 12.57 -24.60 28.54
N SER A 389 13.42 -23.59 28.74
CA SER A 389 13.22 -22.24 28.23
C SER A 389 14.42 -21.74 27.42
N ILE A 390 15.32 -22.64 27.02
CA ILE A 390 16.55 -22.30 26.31
C ILE A 390 16.54 -22.93 24.91
N SER A 391 16.76 -22.10 23.89
CA SER A 391 16.84 -22.55 22.50
C SER A 391 18.02 -23.49 22.31
N THR A 392 17.76 -24.62 21.66
CA THR A 392 18.81 -25.59 21.27
C THR A 392 19.63 -25.11 20.08
N GLY A 393 19.16 -24.09 19.37
CA GLY A 393 19.69 -23.65 18.07
C GLY A 393 19.09 -24.42 16.87
N GLU A 394 18.32 -25.48 17.13
CA GLU A 394 17.61 -26.21 16.08
C GLU A 394 16.34 -25.46 15.68
N ILE A 395 16.00 -25.55 14.39
CA ILE A 395 14.85 -24.90 13.78
C ILE A 395 13.94 -25.95 13.15
N ASP A 396 12.68 -26.01 13.58
CA ASP A 396 11.62 -26.69 12.86
C ASP A 396 11.25 -25.86 11.63
N LYS A 397 11.76 -26.30 10.47
CA LYS A 397 11.65 -25.60 9.19
C LYS A 397 10.26 -25.83 8.60
N LYS A 398 9.36 -24.89 8.83
CA LYS A 398 8.02 -24.92 8.24
C LYS A 398 7.97 -24.26 6.87
N GLY A 399 8.93 -23.38 6.53
CA GLY A 399 9.14 -22.78 5.20
C GLY A 399 7.98 -21.89 4.71
N LEU A 400 8.25 -20.71 4.19
CA LEU A 400 7.19 -19.76 3.81
C LEU A 400 6.34 -20.31 2.63
N ILE A 401 7.01 -20.95 1.67
CA ILE A 401 6.36 -21.56 0.50
C ILE A 401 5.53 -22.78 0.91
N ILE A 402 6.05 -23.62 1.80
CA ILE A 402 5.35 -24.82 2.28
C ILE A 402 4.11 -24.40 3.08
N GLN A 403 4.24 -23.40 3.96
CA GLN A 403 3.09 -22.81 4.65
C GLN A 403 2.04 -22.27 3.68
N ARG A 404 2.44 -21.58 2.60
CA ARG A 404 1.51 -21.10 1.57
C ARG A 404 0.83 -22.25 0.81
N CYS A 405 1.55 -23.32 0.49
CA CYS A 405 0.99 -24.51 -0.16
C CYS A 405 0.00 -25.26 0.73
N ASP A 406 0.31 -25.45 2.02
CA ASP A 406 -0.58 -26.11 2.99
C ASP A 406 -1.86 -25.32 3.22
N LEU A 407 -1.80 -23.99 3.08
CA LEU A 407 -2.95 -23.09 3.13
C LEU A 407 -3.72 -23.01 1.79
N GLY A 408 -3.32 -23.78 0.76
CA GLY A 408 -3.98 -23.79 -0.54
C GLY A 408 -3.78 -22.52 -1.37
N ILE A 409 -2.75 -21.73 -1.08
CA ILE A 409 -2.50 -20.43 -1.69
C ILE A 409 -1.64 -20.62 -2.95
N SER A 410 -2.23 -20.54 -4.14
CA SER A 410 -1.45 -20.72 -5.38
C SER A 410 -0.66 -19.47 -5.80
N VAL A 411 -1.13 -18.27 -5.50
CA VAL A 411 -0.40 -16.99 -5.60
C VAL A 411 -1.18 -15.97 -4.75
N ALA A 412 -0.65 -15.53 -3.61
CA ALA A 412 -1.23 -14.40 -2.88
C ALA A 412 -0.54 -13.12 -3.31
N TYR A 413 -1.30 -12.17 -3.84
CA TYR A 413 -0.89 -10.77 -3.89
C TYR A 413 -0.81 -10.29 -2.44
N GLY A 414 0.40 -10.08 -1.94
CA GLY A 414 0.61 -9.43 -0.65
C GLY A 414 0.01 -8.03 -0.70
N VAL A 415 -0.81 -7.68 0.28
CA VAL A 415 -1.18 -6.28 0.51
C VAL A 415 0.05 -5.63 1.15
N ASN A 416 0.89 -4.98 0.34
CA ASN A 416 1.80 -3.98 0.89
C ASN A 416 0.90 -2.87 1.45
N MET A 417 0.72 -2.86 2.76
CA MET A 417 0.08 -1.74 3.44
C MET A 417 1.08 -0.58 3.40
N VAL A 418 1.00 0.23 2.35
CA VAL A 418 1.59 1.56 2.35
C VAL A 418 0.65 2.42 3.21
N PHE A 419 1.04 2.67 4.45
CA PHE A 419 0.32 3.54 5.37
C PHE A 419 0.69 5.00 5.14
#